data_AF-A0A554NEB5-F1
#
_entry.id   AF-A0A554NEB5-F1
#
_cell.length_a   1.000
_cell.length_b   1.000
_cell.length_c   1.000
_cell.angle_alpha   90.00
_cell.angle_beta   90.00
_cell.angle_gamma   90.00
#
_symmetry.space_group_name_H-M   'P 1'
#
loop_
_entity.id
_entity.type
_entity.pdbx_description
1 polymer ?
#
loop_
_entity_poly.entity_id
_entity_poly.type
_entity_poly.pdbx_seq_one_letter_code
_entity_poly.pdbx_strand_id
1 'polypeptide(L)'
;MSTSSGSRRSSRRATVSPAYPAPSTATCIRSVRAWPPKPHRHAVGGFSPAPQPPTMTDHRAYPFGLAPAVVVLAVGPALAVGFPSPVGVDPGPGRYLGIPVVVAGLAFAGWAVHTFAVAEEPPSHTREPGTLVTDGPLRYSRNPIYLGTVAAALGEALLSGSVLLAGYGLALWAVYHVVVVRREEPHLRAALGEAYADYCERVPRWL
;
A
#
# COMPACT_ATOMS: atom_id res chain seq x y z
N MET A 1 -45.85 67.03 -10.90
CA MET A 1 -46.64 66.91 -9.66
C MET A 1 -46.19 65.67 -8.93
N SER A 2 -45.95 65.82 -7.63
CA SER A 2 -45.45 64.84 -6.65
C SER A 2 -46.41 63.66 -6.45
N THR A 3 -45.90 62.45 -6.19
CA THR A 3 -46.12 61.72 -4.92
C THR A 3 -45.33 60.41 -4.84
N SER A 4 -44.95 60.10 -3.60
CA SER A 4 -44.03 59.08 -3.10
C SER A 4 -44.72 57.79 -2.64
N SER A 5 -44.03 56.65 -2.72
CA SER A 5 -43.87 55.65 -1.63
C SER A 5 -42.97 54.53 -2.18
N GLY A 6 -41.94 53.98 -1.53
CA GLY A 6 -41.72 53.81 -0.11
C GLY A 6 -42.06 52.38 0.29
N SER A 7 -41.29 51.37 -0.13
CA SER A 7 -41.28 50.08 0.57
C SER A 7 -39.87 49.49 0.65
N ARG A 8 -39.36 49.47 1.88
CA ARG A 8 -38.12 48.82 2.30
C ARG A 8 -38.38 47.31 2.32
N ARG A 9 -37.64 46.51 1.56
CA ARG A 9 -37.55 45.06 1.79
C ARG A 9 -36.25 44.74 2.50
N SER A 10 -36.43 44.26 3.72
CA SER A 10 -35.42 43.86 4.69
C SER A 10 -34.47 42.80 4.15
N SER A 11 -33.18 43.08 4.26
CA SER A 11 -32.11 42.09 4.23
C SER A 11 -32.29 41.09 5.40
N ARG A 12 -32.50 39.81 5.09
CA ARG A 12 -32.26 38.73 6.05
C ARG A 12 -31.16 37.83 5.50
N ARG A 13 -29.95 38.02 6.04
CA ARG A 13 -28.86 37.03 6.00
C ARG A 13 -29.31 35.83 6.81
N ALA A 14 -29.46 34.67 6.16
CA ALA A 14 -29.48 33.39 6.84
C ALA A 14 -28.07 32.81 6.77
N THR A 15 -27.29 33.03 7.84
CA THR A 15 -26.03 32.35 8.09
C THR A 15 -26.35 30.94 8.58
N VAL A 16 -26.16 29.94 7.71
CA VAL A 16 -26.13 28.52 8.09
C VAL A 16 -24.71 28.23 8.58
N SER A 17 -24.58 27.98 9.89
CA SER A 17 -23.35 27.52 10.53
C SER A 17 -23.38 26.00 10.61
N PRO A 18 -22.36 25.26 10.14
CA PRO A 18 -22.28 23.82 10.37
C PRO A 18 -21.59 23.55 11.71
N ALA A 19 -22.36 23.11 12.70
CA ALA A 19 -21.80 22.53 13.92
C ALA A 19 -21.39 21.07 13.62
N TYR A 20 -20.11 20.86 13.31
CA TYR A 20 -19.50 19.53 13.41
C TYR A 20 -19.10 19.28 14.88
N PRO A 21 -19.54 18.20 15.53
CA PRO A 21 -18.95 17.79 16.80
C PRO A 21 -17.53 17.26 16.58
N ALA A 22 -16.61 17.67 17.44
CA ALA A 22 -15.22 17.21 17.47
C ALA A 22 -15.16 15.71 17.81
N PRO A 23 -14.28 14.90 17.16
CA PRO A 23 -14.11 13.51 17.53
C PRO A 23 -13.37 13.39 18.88
N SER A 24 -14.02 12.74 19.84
CA SER A 24 -13.48 12.42 21.16
C SER A 24 -12.29 11.46 21.05
N THR A 25 -11.16 11.87 21.64
CA THR A 25 -9.97 11.05 21.88
C THR A 25 -10.25 9.95 22.90
N ALA A 26 -10.83 8.82 22.49
CA ALA A 26 -10.76 7.56 23.23
C ALA A 26 -11.44 6.44 22.43
N THR A 27 -10.65 5.59 21.76
CA THR A 27 -10.81 4.12 21.68
C THR A 27 -9.72 3.61 20.73
N CYS A 28 -8.53 3.49 21.29
CA CYS A 28 -7.38 2.85 20.67
C CYS A 28 -7.54 1.32 20.85
N ILE A 29 -7.35 0.56 19.77
CA ILE A 29 -7.15 -0.90 19.78
C ILE A 29 -8.39 -1.72 20.20
N ARG A 30 -9.37 -1.88 19.30
CA ARG A 30 -10.10 -3.14 19.07
C ARG A 30 -11.20 -2.95 18.02
N SER A 31 -10.87 -3.24 16.77
CA SER A 31 -11.57 -4.26 15.98
C SER A 31 -11.03 -4.21 14.57
N VAL A 32 -10.18 -5.19 14.24
CA VAL A 32 -9.99 -5.60 12.85
C VAL A 32 -11.32 -6.24 12.44
N ARG A 33 -12.36 -5.42 12.18
CA ARG A 33 -13.59 -5.91 11.57
C ARG A 33 -13.20 -6.33 10.16
N ALA A 34 -13.45 -7.61 9.85
CA ALA A 34 -13.49 -8.09 8.49
C ALA A 34 -14.27 -7.07 7.64
N TRP A 35 -13.73 -6.76 6.46
CA TRP A 35 -14.40 -5.93 5.48
C TRP A 35 -15.83 -6.47 5.28
N PRO A 36 -16.89 -5.62 5.32
CA PRO A 36 -18.23 -6.10 5.04
C PRO A 36 -18.24 -6.78 3.67
N PRO A 37 -18.92 -7.92 3.48
CA PRO A 37 -18.97 -8.58 2.18
C PRO A 37 -19.39 -7.58 1.10
N LYS A 38 -18.77 -7.71 -0.08
CA LYS A 38 -18.94 -6.83 -1.25
C LYS A 38 -20.37 -6.27 -1.31
N PRO A 39 -20.60 -4.95 -1.28
CA PRO A 39 -21.93 -4.43 -1.49
C PRO A 39 -22.43 -4.93 -2.85
N HIS A 40 -23.57 -5.61 -2.86
CA HIS A 40 -24.26 -5.99 -4.08
C HIS A 40 -24.46 -4.71 -4.88
N ARG A 41 -23.82 -4.59 -6.05
CA ARG A 41 -24.06 -3.45 -6.94
C ARG A 41 -25.58 -3.37 -7.16
N HIS A 42 -26.21 -2.28 -6.72
CA HIS A 42 -27.53 -1.94 -7.21
C HIS A 42 -27.40 -1.81 -8.72
N ALA A 43 -28.03 -2.72 -9.45
CA ALA A 43 -28.05 -2.74 -10.90
C ALA A 43 -28.77 -1.47 -11.39
N VAL A 44 -28.01 -0.40 -11.58
CA VAL A 44 -28.43 0.70 -12.45
C VAL A 44 -28.46 0.08 -13.85
N GLY A 45 -29.65 -0.06 -14.42
CA GLY A 45 -29.86 -0.66 -15.73
C GLY A 45 -28.95 -0.01 -16.78
N GLY A 46 -27.94 -0.75 -17.21
CA GLY A 46 -26.93 -0.26 -18.12
C GLY A 46 -25.83 -1.29 -18.31
N PHE A 47 -26.05 -2.20 -19.27
CA PHE A 47 -25.05 -3.04 -19.93
C PHE A 47 -24.03 -3.75 -19.00
N SER A 48 -24.34 -4.99 -18.59
CA SER A 48 -23.28 -5.93 -18.18
C SER A 48 -22.51 -6.36 -19.44
N PRO A 49 -21.22 -6.05 -19.60
CA PRO A 49 -20.42 -6.71 -20.62
C PRO A 49 -20.41 -8.21 -20.34
N ALA A 50 -20.45 -9.02 -21.40
CA ALA A 50 -20.35 -10.47 -21.30
C ALA A 50 -19.13 -10.88 -20.44
N PRO A 51 -19.20 -12.00 -19.70
CA PRO A 51 -18.03 -12.57 -19.03
C PRO A 51 -16.92 -12.70 -20.07
N GLN A 52 -15.85 -11.93 -19.89
CA GLN A 52 -14.70 -12.02 -20.78
C GLN A 52 -14.10 -13.42 -20.59
N PRO A 53 -13.73 -14.14 -21.66
CA PRO A 53 -13.02 -15.41 -21.53
C PRO A 53 -11.76 -15.19 -20.69
N PRO A 54 -11.26 -16.20 -19.95
CA PRO A 54 -10.06 -16.05 -19.14
C PRO A 54 -8.95 -15.49 -20.03
N THR A 55 -8.61 -14.23 -19.79
CA THR A 55 -7.65 -13.52 -20.62
C THR A 55 -6.32 -14.20 -20.42
N MET A 56 -5.69 -14.58 -21.53
CA MET A 56 -4.33 -15.11 -21.64
C MET A 56 -3.46 -14.58 -20.49
N THR A 57 -2.99 -15.50 -19.62
CA THR A 57 -2.22 -15.18 -18.41
C THR A 57 -1.11 -14.20 -18.80
N ASP A 58 -1.23 -12.96 -18.32
CA ASP A 58 -0.30 -11.91 -18.70
C ASP A 58 1.03 -12.18 -18.00
N HIS A 59 1.91 -12.89 -18.69
CA HIS A 59 3.28 -13.22 -18.26
C HIS A 59 4.07 -11.96 -17.85
N ARG A 60 3.65 -10.76 -18.27
CA ARG A 60 4.24 -9.47 -17.88
C ARG A 60 3.85 -9.01 -16.46
N ALA A 61 2.84 -9.63 -15.83
CA ALA A 61 2.47 -9.36 -14.43
C ALA A 61 3.32 -10.16 -13.42
N TYR A 62 3.79 -11.36 -13.80
CA TYR A 62 4.66 -12.22 -12.98
C TYR A 62 6.00 -11.60 -12.53
N PRO A 63 6.72 -10.78 -13.32
CA PRO A 63 7.96 -10.16 -12.85
C PRO A 63 7.75 -9.26 -11.64
N PHE A 64 6.56 -8.67 -11.43
CA PHE A 64 6.29 -7.86 -10.24
C PHE A 64 6.14 -8.68 -8.96
N GLY A 65 5.58 -9.90 -9.05
CA GLY A 65 5.52 -10.83 -7.93
C GLY A 65 6.88 -11.47 -7.61
N LEU A 66 7.73 -11.65 -8.63
CA LEU A 66 9.09 -12.20 -8.50
C LEU A 66 10.14 -11.16 -8.14
N ALA A 67 9.92 -9.87 -8.41
CA ALA A 67 10.88 -8.80 -8.17
C ALA A 67 11.41 -8.76 -6.72
N PRO A 68 10.58 -8.89 -5.66
CA PRO A 68 11.06 -9.02 -4.28
C PRO A 68 12.06 -10.17 -4.08
N ALA A 69 11.74 -11.34 -4.64
CA ALA A 69 12.57 -12.52 -4.52
C ALA A 69 13.89 -12.35 -5.29
N VAL A 70 13.87 -11.72 -6.46
CA VAL A 70 15.09 -11.44 -7.24
C VAL A 70 15.98 -10.40 -6.54
N VAL A 71 15.37 -9.33 -6.02
CA VAL A 71 16.08 -8.27 -5.29
C VAL A 71 16.80 -8.85 -4.06
N VAL A 72 16.10 -9.69 -3.29
CA VAL A 72 16.68 -10.30 -2.09
C VAL A 72 17.64 -11.43 -2.47
N LEU A 73 17.19 -12.46 -3.19
CA LEU A 73 17.97 -13.70 -3.37
C LEU A 73 19.13 -13.60 -4.38
N ALA A 74 19.15 -12.58 -5.25
CA ALA A 74 20.22 -12.40 -6.22
C ALA A 74 21.03 -11.12 -5.96
N VAL A 75 20.36 -9.96 -5.90
CA VAL A 75 21.07 -8.66 -5.81
C VAL A 75 21.74 -8.49 -4.45
N GLY A 76 21.06 -8.84 -3.35
CA GLY A 76 21.62 -8.77 -2.00
C GLY A 76 22.90 -9.59 -1.82
N PRO A 77 22.88 -10.92 -2.08
CA PRO A 77 24.07 -11.77 -2.05
C PRO A 77 25.16 -11.32 -3.02
N ALA A 78 24.81 -10.89 -4.24
CA ALA A 78 25.80 -10.40 -5.19
C ALA A 78 26.51 -9.14 -4.70
N LEU A 79 25.78 -8.21 -4.07
CA LEU A 79 26.36 -7.03 -3.43
C LEU A 79 27.24 -7.42 -2.23
N ALA A 80 26.80 -8.38 -1.41
CA ALA A 80 27.56 -8.83 -0.24
C ALA A 80 28.90 -9.48 -0.63
N VAL A 81 28.91 -10.29 -1.70
CA VAL A 81 30.11 -10.98 -2.19
C VAL A 81 31.00 -10.07 -3.04
N GLY A 82 30.40 -9.28 -3.94
CA GLY A 82 31.12 -8.43 -4.89
C GLY A 82 31.67 -7.13 -4.26
N PHE A 83 31.06 -6.65 -3.18
CA PHE A 83 31.43 -5.43 -2.49
C PHE A 83 31.49 -5.65 -0.97
N PRO A 84 32.48 -6.43 -0.48
CA PRO A 84 32.67 -6.60 0.96
C PRO A 84 32.88 -5.22 1.60
N SER A 85 32.07 -4.90 2.60
CA SER A 85 32.09 -3.57 3.20
C SER A 85 33.46 -3.30 3.86
N PRO A 86 34.12 -2.17 3.57
CA PRO A 86 35.38 -1.82 4.24
C PRO A 86 35.18 -1.54 5.73
N VAL A 87 33.95 -1.20 6.12
CA VAL A 87 33.50 -1.07 7.51
C VAL A 87 32.56 -2.25 7.80
N GLY A 88 33.14 -3.43 7.97
CA GLY A 88 32.40 -4.59 8.48
C GLY A 88 32.22 -4.43 9.99
N VAL A 89 30.97 -4.31 10.44
CA VAL A 89 30.67 -4.59 11.85
C VAL A 89 30.64 -6.11 11.98
N ASP A 90 31.30 -6.69 12.99
CA ASP A 90 31.12 -8.10 13.32
C ASP A 90 29.95 -8.22 14.31
N PRO A 91 28.73 -8.55 13.85
CA PRO A 91 27.59 -8.80 14.73
C PRO A 91 27.75 -10.04 15.61
N GLY A 92 28.86 -10.79 15.51
CA GLY A 92 29.09 -12.01 16.27
C GLY A 92 27.97 -13.03 16.03
N PRO A 93 27.57 -13.82 17.04
CA PRO A 93 26.42 -14.73 16.94
C PRO A 93 25.08 -14.01 16.66
N GLY A 94 24.98 -12.70 16.93
CA GLY A 94 23.78 -11.91 16.65
C GLY A 94 23.40 -11.87 15.16
N ARG A 95 24.36 -12.16 14.26
CA ARG A 95 24.13 -12.24 12.81
C ARG A 95 23.00 -13.19 12.43
N TYR A 96 22.84 -14.29 13.18
CA TYR A 96 21.83 -15.31 12.90
C TYR A 96 20.39 -14.83 13.16
N LEU A 97 20.21 -13.71 13.88
CA LEU A 97 18.91 -13.04 13.96
C LEU A 97 18.45 -12.49 12.59
N GLY A 98 19.37 -12.33 11.63
CA GLY A 98 18.99 -11.97 10.27
C GLY A 98 18.22 -13.08 9.55
N ILE A 99 18.42 -14.36 9.89
CA ILE A 99 17.68 -15.49 9.28
C ILE A 99 16.16 -15.33 9.46
N PRO A 100 15.62 -15.23 10.69
CA PRO A 100 14.19 -15.07 10.87
C PRO A 100 13.67 -13.77 10.27
N VAL A 101 14.49 -12.70 10.21
CA VAL A 101 14.10 -11.43 9.56
C VAL A 101 13.95 -11.61 8.05
N VAL A 102 14.90 -12.27 7.38
CA VAL A 102 14.82 -12.60 5.95
C VAL A 102 13.60 -13.46 5.66
N VAL A 103 13.43 -14.55 6.42
CA VAL A 103 12.32 -15.49 6.23
C VAL A 103 10.98 -14.79 6.45
N ALA A 104 10.84 -14.00 7.52
CA ALA A 104 9.61 -13.26 7.79
C ALA A 104 9.31 -12.20 6.72
N GLY A 105 10.33 -11.47 6.26
CA GLY A 105 10.19 -10.46 5.20
C GLY A 105 9.73 -11.07 3.88
N LEU A 106 10.38 -12.16 3.45
CA LEU A 106 10.00 -12.90 2.24
C LEU A 106 8.61 -13.55 2.37
N ALA A 107 8.28 -14.12 3.53
CA ALA A 107 6.96 -14.69 3.78
C ALA A 107 5.86 -13.61 3.73
N PHE A 108 6.12 -12.41 4.28
CA PHE A 108 5.17 -11.30 4.26
C PHE A 108 4.93 -10.79 2.83
N ALA A 109 6.00 -10.65 2.04
CA ALA A 109 5.89 -10.30 0.61
C ALA A 109 5.17 -11.39 -0.19
N GLY A 110 5.51 -12.66 0.03
CA GLY A 110 4.87 -13.81 -0.62
C GLY A 110 3.39 -13.93 -0.29
N TRP A 111 2.99 -13.68 0.96
CA TRP A 111 1.59 -13.66 1.37
C TRP A 111 0.82 -12.55 0.64
N ALA A 112 1.43 -11.40 0.42
CA ALA A 112 0.81 -10.31 -0.32
C ALA A 112 0.63 -10.65 -1.80
N VAL A 113 1.67 -11.18 -2.44
CA VAL A 113 1.60 -11.67 -3.83
C VAL A 113 0.52 -12.74 -3.97
N HIS A 114 0.46 -13.69 -3.04
CA HIS A 114 -0.59 -14.71 -3.02
C HIS A 114 -2.00 -14.09 -2.90
N THR A 115 -2.16 -13.09 -2.04
CA THR A 115 -3.46 -12.41 -1.85
C THR A 115 -3.92 -11.70 -3.12
N PHE A 116 -3.01 -11.03 -3.83
CA PHE A 116 -3.31 -10.44 -5.14
C PHE A 116 -3.62 -11.49 -6.20
N ALA A 117 -2.85 -12.58 -6.25
CA ALA A 117 -3.06 -13.67 -7.20
C ALA A 117 -4.43 -14.36 -7.00
N VAL A 118 -4.84 -14.61 -5.76
CA VAL A 118 -6.16 -15.18 -5.44
C VAL A 118 -7.29 -14.21 -5.75
N ALA A 119 -7.04 -12.89 -5.68
CA ALA A 119 -8.01 -11.87 -6.05
C ALA A 119 -8.13 -11.67 -7.58
N GLU A 120 -7.33 -12.38 -8.38
CA GLU A 120 -7.20 -12.19 -9.84
C GLU A 120 -6.82 -10.75 -10.24
N GLU A 121 -6.29 -9.97 -9.29
CA GLU A 121 -5.81 -8.61 -9.52
C GLU A 121 -4.29 -8.66 -9.69
N PRO A 122 -3.74 -8.11 -10.79
CA PRO A 122 -2.31 -8.04 -10.94
C PRO A 122 -1.71 -7.24 -9.78
N PRO A 123 -0.60 -7.69 -9.16
CA PRO A 123 0.18 -6.83 -8.26
C PRO A 123 0.88 -5.67 -9.00
N SER A 124 0.62 -5.51 -10.31
CA SER A 124 1.27 -4.55 -11.20
C SER A 124 0.42 -3.31 -11.44
N HIS A 125 1.06 -2.14 -11.40
CA HIS A 125 0.52 -0.79 -11.66
C HIS A 125 0.08 -0.51 -13.10
N THR A 126 0.04 -1.52 -13.96
CA THR A 126 -0.16 -1.37 -15.42
C THR A 126 -1.60 -1.60 -15.87
N ARG A 127 -2.50 -2.04 -14.98
CA ARG A 127 -3.95 -2.12 -15.24
C ARG A 127 -4.69 -1.20 -14.28
N GLU A 128 -5.80 -0.64 -14.75
CA GLU A 128 -6.76 0.01 -13.84
C GLU A 128 -7.21 -1.03 -12.80
N PRO A 129 -7.07 -0.78 -11.50
CA PRO A 129 -7.48 -1.72 -10.47
C PRO A 129 -8.99 -1.96 -10.58
N GLY A 130 -9.38 -3.19 -10.88
CA GLY A 130 -10.80 -3.55 -11.03
C GLY A 130 -11.52 -3.56 -9.69
N THR A 131 -10.79 -3.90 -8.63
CA THR A 131 -11.27 -3.97 -7.25
C THR A 131 -10.17 -3.67 -6.22
N LEU A 132 -10.55 -3.07 -5.09
CA LEU A 132 -9.64 -2.84 -3.97
C LEU A 132 -9.46 -4.12 -3.15
N VAL A 133 -8.25 -4.67 -3.15
CA VAL A 133 -7.87 -5.83 -2.31
C VAL A 133 -7.48 -5.31 -0.92
N THR A 134 -8.16 -5.80 0.13
CA THR A 134 -7.91 -5.37 1.53
C THR A 134 -7.65 -6.54 2.49
N ASP A 135 -7.63 -7.77 1.97
CA ASP A 135 -7.46 -8.99 2.76
C ASP A 135 -5.98 -9.32 3.02
N GLY A 136 -5.76 -10.34 3.85
CA GLY A 136 -4.43 -10.88 4.10
C GLY A 136 -3.48 -9.85 4.72
N PRO A 137 -2.27 -9.64 4.18
CA PRO A 137 -1.31 -8.69 4.73
C PRO A 137 -1.68 -7.23 4.42
N LEU A 138 -2.57 -6.98 3.45
CA LEU A 138 -3.02 -5.63 3.10
C LEU A 138 -3.84 -4.99 4.21
N ARG A 139 -4.39 -5.77 5.15
CA ARG A 139 -5.06 -5.21 6.34
C ARG A 139 -4.11 -4.52 7.33
N TYR A 140 -2.80 -4.79 7.21
CA TYR A 140 -1.80 -4.29 8.14
C TYR A 140 -0.99 -3.14 7.57
N SER A 141 -0.63 -3.24 6.29
CA SER A 141 0.09 -2.20 5.57
C SER A 141 -0.46 -2.16 4.15
N ARG A 142 -0.57 -0.95 3.59
CA ARG A 142 -0.96 -0.79 2.19
C ARG A 142 0.10 -1.28 1.21
N ASN A 143 1.36 -1.43 1.67
CA ASN A 143 2.51 -1.78 0.84
C ASN A 143 3.31 -2.98 1.41
N PRO A 144 2.67 -4.14 1.62
CA PRO A 144 3.29 -5.26 2.33
C PRO A 144 4.42 -5.92 1.54
N ILE A 145 4.36 -5.92 0.19
CA ILE A 145 5.41 -6.44 -0.68
C ILE A 145 6.72 -5.65 -0.50
N TYR A 146 6.65 -4.32 -0.57
CA TYR A 146 7.80 -3.45 -0.39
C TYR A 146 8.38 -3.57 1.03
N LEU A 147 7.50 -3.61 2.04
CA LEU A 147 7.93 -3.74 3.42
C LEU A 147 8.66 -5.07 3.67
N GLY A 148 8.12 -6.18 3.16
CA GLY A 148 8.75 -7.49 3.25
C GLY A 148 10.11 -7.55 2.55
N THR A 149 10.21 -6.90 1.38
CA THR A 149 11.46 -6.79 0.61
C THR A 149 12.54 -6.01 1.37
N VAL A 150 12.19 -4.85 1.93
CA VAL A 150 13.10 -4.04 2.73
C VAL A 150 13.54 -4.78 4.00
N ALA A 151 12.60 -5.41 4.70
CA ALA A 151 12.91 -6.19 5.90
C ALA A 151 13.89 -7.33 5.59
N ALA A 152 13.68 -8.04 4.48
CA ALA A 152 14.58 -9.11 4.07
C ALA A 152 15.99 -8.57 3.72
N ALA A 153 16.09 -7.47 2.97
CA ALA A 153 17.39 -6.84 2.67
C ALA A 153 18.14 -6.41 3.94
N LEU A 154 17.44 -5.89 4.96
CA LEU A 154 18.05 -5.56 6.26
C LEU A 154 18.47 -6.81 7.05
N GLY A 155 17.72 -7.91 6.94
CA GLY A 155 18.12 -9.20 7.51
C GLY A 155 19.42 -9.75 6.88
N GLU A 156 19.60 -9.59 5.57
CA GLU A 156 20.85 -9.94 4.88
C GLU A 156 22.02 -9.06 5.29
N ALA A 157 21.77 -7.76 5.51
CA ALA A 157 22.76 -6.86 6.07
C ALA A 157 23.25 -7.34 7.45
N LEU A 158 22.33 -7.83 8.29
CA LEU A 158 22.67 -8.38 9.60
C LEU A 158 23.43 -9.71 9.50
N LEU A 159 23.07 -10.59 8.56
CA LEU A 159 23.77 -11.85 8.33
C LEU A 159 25.20 -11.65 7.86
N SER A 160 25.40 -10.68 6.96
CA SER A 160 26.69 -10.37 6.35
C SER A 160 27.55 -9.40 7.16
N GLY A 161 26.98 -8.70 8.15
CA GLY A 161 27.65 -7.60 8.85
C GLY A 161 27.94 -6.39 7.97
N SER A 162 27.24 -6.27 6.83
CA SER A 162 27.54 -5.29 5.78
C SER A 162 26.73 -4.01 5.95
N VAL A 163 27.42 -2.92 6.28
CA VAL A 163 26.83 -1.57 6.31
C VAL A 163 26.33 -1.13 4.92
N LEU A 164 26.99 -1.62 3.85
CA LEU A 164 26.56 -1.37 2.47
C LEU A 164 25.16 -1.95 2.21
N LEU A 165 24.91 -3.19 2.63
CA LEU A 165 23.60 -3.83 2.48
C LEU A 165 22.53 -3.15 3.34
N ALA A 166 22.89 -2.66 4.54
CA ALA A 166 21.97 -1.89 5.36
C ALA A 166 21.58 -0.57 4.65
N GLY A 167 22.56 0.12 4.07
CA GLY A 167 22.33 1.32 3.26
C GLY A 167 21.50 1.03 2.00
N TYR A 168 21.73 -0.12 1.36
CA TYR A 168 20.92 -0.59 0.23
C TYR A 168 19.45 -0.83 0.63
N GLY A 169 19.20 -1.50 1.75
CA GLY A 169 17.84 -1.70 2.27
C GLY A 169 17.12 -0.37 2.55
N LEU A 170 17.83 0.60 3.14
CA LEU A 170 17.28 1.95 3.37
C LEU A 170 17.02 2.71 2.06
N ALA A 171 17.92 2.60 1.08
CA ALA A 171 17.75 3.19 -0.24
C ALA A 171 16.55 2.59 -0.98
N LEU A 172 16.36 1.26 -0.91
CA LEU A 172 15.18 0.58 -1.44
C LEU A 172 13.90 1.15 -0.80
N TRP A 173 13.86 1.27 0.52
CA TRP A 173 12.71 1.85 1.22
C TRP A 173 12.41 3.27 0.74
N ALA A 174 13.43 4.12 0.62
CA ALA A 174 13.25 5.50 0.16
C ALA A 174 12.71 5.55 -1.28
N VAL A 175 13.23 4.71 -2.17
CA VAL A 175 12.74 4.60 -3.55
C VAL A 175 11.28 4.13 -3.57
N TYR A 176 10.94 3.05 -2.85
CA TYR A 176 9.57 2.57 -2.76
C TYR A 176 8.64 3.63 -2.17
N HIS A 177 9.09 4.35 -1.15
CA HIS A 177 8.31 5.43 -0.57
C HIS A 177 7.99 6.55 -1.56
N VAL A 178 8.98 6.98 -2.34
CA VAL A 178 8.78 7.99 -3.38
C VAL A 178 7.83 7.47 -4.45
N VAL A 179 8.00 6.22 -4.92
CA VAL A 179 7.12 5.62 -5.94
C VAL A 179 5.68 5.54 -5.44
N VAL A 180 5.46 5.03 -4.23
CA VAL A 180 4.14 4.92 -3.60
C VAL A 180 3.46 6.28 -3.53
N VAL A 181 4.13 7.28 -2.94
CA VAL A 181 3.53 8.61 -2.71
C VAL A 181 3.29 9.38 -4.01
N ARG A 182 4.22 9.29 -4.96
CA ARG A 182 4.18 10.12 -6.18
C ARG A 182 3.41 9.49 -7.33
N ARG A 183 3.27 8.17 -7.35
CA ARG A 183 2.66 7.44 -8.48
C ARG A 183 1.50 6.58 -8.03
N GLU A 184 1.73 5.67 -7.08
CA GLU A 184 0.73 4.65 -6.75
C GLU A 184 -0.50 5.23 -6.05
N GLU A 185 -0.32 5.97 -4.94
CA GLU A 185 -1.46 6.51 -4.20
C GLU A 185 -2.29 7.52 -5.02
N PRO A 186 -1.70 8.44 -5.81
CA PRO A 186 -2.48 9.29 -6.70
C PRO A 186 -3.26 8.50 -7.76
N HIS A 187 -2.64 7.47 -8.34
CA HIS A 187 -3.28 6.62 -9.34
C HIS A 187 -4.45 5.83 -8.73
N LEU A 188 -4.24 5.19 -7.58
CA LEU A 188 -5.27 4.44 -6.86
C LEU A 188 -6.40 5.35 -6.39
N ARG A 189 -6.09 6.57 -5.93
CA ARG A 189 -7.11 7.56 -5.54
C ARG A 189 -7.93 8.01 -6.75
N ALA A 190 -7.31 8.19 -7.92
CA ALA A 190 -8.02 8.54 -9.14
C ALA A 190 -8.92 7.40 -9.65
N ALA A 191 -8.45 6.15 -9.56
CA ALA A 191 -9.19 4.99 -10.05
C ALA A 191 -10.32 4.52 -9.11
N LEU A 192 -10.10 4.55 -7.79
CA LEU A 192 -10.98 3.92 -6.79
C LEU A 192 -11.74 4.92 -5.89
N GLY A 193 -11.38 6.21 -5.94
CA GLY A 193 -12.12 7.28 -5.25
C GLY A 193 -12.24 7.07 -3.74
N GLU A 194 -13.47 7.23 -3.21
CA GLU A 194 -13.76 7.17 -1.78
C GLU A 194 -13.42 5.82 -1.14
N ALA A 195 -13.60 4.71 -1.84
CA ALA A 195 -13.26 3.38 -1.31
C ALA A 195 -11.77 3.27 -0.93
N TYR A 196 -10.89 3.92 -1.69
CA TYR A 196 -9.47 3.98 -1.37
C TYR A 196 -9.16 5.00 -0.27
N ALA A 197 -9.88 6.12 -0.21
CA ALA A 197 -9.73 7.10 0.87
C ALA A 197 -10.05 6.46 2.24
N ASP A 198 -11.19 5.78 2.33
CA ASP A 198 -11.64 5.02 3.49
C ASP A 198 -10.62 3.97 3.93
N TYR A 199 -10.00 3.28 2.97
CA TYR A 199 -8.96 2.31 3.25
C TYR A 199 -7.68 2.95 3.80
N CYS A 200 -7.29 4.12 3.28
CA CYS A 200 -6.13 4.86 3.76
C CYS A 200 -6.28 5.37 5.20
N GLU A 201 -7.51 5.61 5.66
CA GLU A 201 -7.79 6.00 7.05
C GLU A 201 -7.60 4.84 8.03
N ARG A 202 -7.89 3.61 7.58
CA ARG A 202 -7.83 2.41 8.42
C ARG A 202 -6.49 1.70 8.41
N VAL A 203 -5.79 1.75 7.28
CA VAL A 203 -4.56 0.99 7.07
C VAL A 203 -3.39 1.97 6.83
N PRO A 204 -2.35 1.90 7.68
CA PRO A 204 -1.20 2.77 7.51
C PRO A 204 -0.43 2.40 6.23
N ARG A 205 0.35 3.36 5.73
CA ARG A 205 1.17 3.15 4.53
C ARG A 205 2.24 2.07 4.74
N TRP A 206 2.79 2.06 5.94
CA TRP A 206 3.85 1.19 6.45
C TRP A 206 3.45 0.71 7.85
N LEU A 207 3.95 -0.46 8.28
CA LEU A 207 3.77 -0.98 9.64
C LEU A 207 4.48 -0.12 10.69
#